data_AF-A0A5N5DUL9-F1
#
_entry.id   AF-A0A5N5DUL9-F1
#
_cell.length_a   1.000
_cell.length_b   1.000
_cell.length_c   1.000
_cell.angle_alpha   90.00
_cell.angle_beta   90.00
_cell.angle_gamma   90.00
#
_symmetry.space_group_name_H-M   'P 1'
#
loop_
_entity.id
_entity.type
_entity.pdbx_description
1 polymer ?
#
loop_
_entity_poly.entity_id
_entity_poly.type
_entity_poly.pdbx_seq_one_letter_code
_entity_poly.pdbx_strand_id
1 'polypeptide(L)'
;ADLAADPELARDFQSAFFQPRRDSTAAVLESARLRGEIRSDFDLDFVLDALASPIYYRALFRHLPLDALLAEQSVDSVLLTLTPHENS
;
A
#
# COMPACT_ATOMS: atom_id res chain seq x y z
N ALA A 1 2.69 -18.58 10.42
CA ALA A 1 4.04 -18.60 9.84
C ALA A 1 4.97 -17.96 10.85
N ASP A 2 6.07 -18.62 11.20
CA ASP A 2 7.01 -18.17 12.23
C ASP A 2 8.04 -17.18 11.67
N LEU A 3 7.58 -16.31 10.77
CA LEU A 3 8.39 -15.30 10.07
C LEU A 3 9.13 -14.39 11.06
N ALA A 4 8.56 -14.17 12.24
CA ALA A 4 9.19 -13.39 13.29
C ALA A 4 10.32 -14.13 14.02
N ALA A 5 10.30 -15.47 14.04
CA ALA A 5 11.29 -16.30 14.73
C ALA A 5 12.47 -16.71 13.83
N ASP A 6 12.33 -16.57 12.51
CA ASP A 6 13.38 -16.89 11.53
C ASP A 6 13.75 -15.64 10.70
N PRO A 7 14.86 -14.96 11.04
CA PRO A 7 15.32 -13.77 10.33
C PRO A 7 15.72 -14.01 8.87
N GLU A 8 16.11 -15.23 8.50
CA GLU A 8 16.48 -15.55 7.12
C GLU A 8 15.22 -15.70 6.27
N LEU A 9 14.24 -16.47 6.76
CA LEU A 9 12.93 -16.57 6.14
C LEU A 9 12.23 -15.21 6.03
N ALA A 10 12.40 -14.34 7.03
CA ALA A 10 11.88 -12.97 7.00
C ALA A 10 12.50 -12.13 5.87
N ARG A 11 13.82 -12.20 5.69
CA ARG A 11 14.52 -11.48 4.61
C ARG A 11 14.12 -12.00 3.23
N ASP A 12 14.01 -13.32 3.09
CA ASP A 12 13.62 -13.93 1.82
C ASP A 12 12.18 -13.57 1.46
N PHE A 13 11.27 -13.62 2.43
CA PHE A 13 9.89 -13.16 2.22
C PHE A 13 9.82 -11.66 1.87
N GLN A 14 10.57 -10.82 2.58
CA GLN A 14 10.62 -9.40 2.32
C GLN A 14 11.11 -9.11 0.89
N SER A 15 12.24 -9.69 0.50
CA SER A 15 12.86 -9.44 -0.82
C SER A 15 12.10 -10.07 -1.98
N ALA A 16 11.57 -11.28 -1.82
CA ALA A 16 10.91 -12.01 -2.91
C ALA A 16 9.43 -11.65 -3.09
N PHE A 17 8.73 -11.23 -2.03
CA PHE A 17 7.27 -11.06 -2.08
C PHE A 17 6.76 -9.71 -1.61
N PHE A 18 7.35 -9.12 -0.56
CA PHE A 18 6.87 -7.87 0.01
C PHE A 18 7.34 -6.66 -0.79
N GLN A 19 8.65 -6.53 -0.98
CA GLN A 19 9.28 -5.40 -1.64
C GLN A 19 8.84 -5.23 -3.10
N PRO A 20 8.77 -6.29 -3.95
CA PRO A 20 8.38 -6.13 -5.35
C PRO A 20 6.99 -5.52 -5.54
N ARG A 21 6.06 -5.78 -4.61
CA ARG A 21 4.71 -5.20 -4.66
C ARG A 21 4.73 -3.72 -4.27
N ARG A 22 5.49 -3.36 -3.22
CA ARG A 22 5.70 -1.95 -2.85
C ARG A 22 6.31 -1.18 -4.01
N ASP A 23 7.37 -1.71 -4.61
CA ASP A 23 8.09 -1.03 -5.70
C ASP A 23 7.18 -0.80 -6.92
N SER A 24 6.39 -1.81 -7.29
CA SER A 24 5.45 -1.68 -8.41
C SER A 24 4.39 -0.60 -8.15
N THR A 25 3.81 -0.54 -6.95
CA THR A 25 2.81 0.49 -6.61
C THR A 25 3.47 1.87 -6.51
N ALA A 26 4.66 1.95 -5.94
CA ALA A 26 5.45 3.18 -5.84
C ALA A 26 5.72 3.77 -7.23
N ALA A 27 6.14 2.94 -8.19
CA ALA A 27 6.40 3.38 -9.56
C ALA A 27 5.16 3.96 -10.25
N VAL A 28 3.99 3.35 -10.02
CA VAL A 28 2.71 3.84 -10.56
C VAL A 28 2.34 5.20 -9.96
N LEU A 29 2.40 5.34 -8.63
CA LEU A 29 2.08 6.58 -7.93
C LEU A 29 3.06 7.71 -8.31
N GLU A 30 4.35 7.40 -8.41
CA GLU A 30 5.37 8.36 -8.83
C GLU A 30 5.13 8.83 -10.27
N SER A 31 4.76 7.91 -11.17
CA SER A 31 4.43 8.25 -12.54
C SER A 31 3.19 9.15 -12.63
N ALA A 32 2.15 8.87 -11.84
CA ALA A 32 0.96 9.73 -11.73
C ALA A 32 1.29 11.12 -11.15
N ARG A 33 2.17 11.17 -10.13
CA ARG A 33 2.68 12.43 -9.55
C ARG A 33 3.41 13.28 -10.57
N LEU A 34 4.28 12.67 -11.38
CA LEU A 34 5.00 13.37 -12.46
C LEU A 34 4.08 13.89 -13.57
N ARG A 35 2.94 13.23 -13.81
CA ARG A 35 1.89 13.70 -14.74
C ARG A 35 0.95 14.75 -14.14
N GLY A 36 1.03 15.02 -12.83
CA GLY A 36 0.13 15.93 -12.13
C GLY A 36 -1.28 15.37 -11.92
N GLU A 37 -1.47 14.06 -12.03
CA GLU A 37 -2.76 13.39 -11.83
C GLU A 37 -3.13 13.27 -10.34
N ILE A 38 -2.14 13.36 -9.46
CA ILE A 38 -2.28 13.38 -8.01
C ILE A 38 -1.49 14.56 -7.42
N ARG A 39 -1.85 14.99 -6.21
CA ARG A 39 -1.09 15.99 -5.45
C ARG A 39 0.38 15.58 -5.30
N SER A 40 1.28 16.54 -5.17
CA SER A 40 2.74 16.27 -5.08
C SER A 40 3.29 16.29 -3.65
N ASP A 41 2.50 16.75 -2.69
CA ASP A 41 2.85 16.93 -1.29
C ASP A 41 2.30 15.80 -0.42
N PHE A 42 2.84 14.59 -0.57
CA PHE A 42 2.49 13.44 0.24
C PHE A 42 3.70 12.58 0.59
N ASP A 43 3.59 11.83 1.69
CA ASP A 43 4.55 10.78 2.07
C ASP A 43 4.20 9.48 1.34
N LEU A 44 5.05 9.08 0.39
CA LEU A 44 4.84 7.88 -0.41
C LEU A 44 4.81 6.60 0.44
N ASP A 45 5.66 6.51 1.47
CA ASP A 45 5.71 5.31 2.30
C ASP A 45 4.44 5.14 3.11
N PHE A 46 3.92 6.24 3.65
CA PHE A 46 2.62 6.26 4.32
C PHE A 46 1.49 5.82 3.38
N VAL A 47 1.48 6.30 2.14
CA VAL A 47 0.46 5.94 1.14
C VAL A 47 0.50 4.44 0.83
N LEU A 48 1.69 3.88 0.65
CA LEU A 48 1.87 2.45 0.43
C LEU A 48 1.41 1.61 1.64
N ASP A 49 1.70 2.09 2.86
CA ASP A 49 1.22 1.45 4.09
C ASP A 49 -0.31 1.54 4.23
N ALA A 50 -0.90 2.68 3.90
CA ALA A 50 -2.34 2.89 3.93
C ALA A 50 -3.07 1.95 2.95
N LEU A 51 -2.51 1.71 1.76
CA LEU A 51 -3.07 0.76 0.78
C LEU A 51 -3.07 -0.68 1.29
N ALA A 52 -2.02 -1.09 2.01
CA ALA A 52 -1.83 -2.49 2.37
C ALA A 52 -2.30 -2.84 3.80
N SER A 53 -2.33 -1.87 4.71
CA SER A 53 -2.62 -2.11 6.13
C SER A 53 -3.99 -2.73 6.41
N PRO A 54 -5.10 -2.41 5.71
CA PRO A 54 -6.40 -3.05 5.99
C PRO A 54 -6.37 -4.55 5.69
N ILE A 55 -5.66 -4.94 4.62
CA ILE A 55 -5.46 -6.32 4.20
C ILE A 55 -4.64 -7.07 5.27
N TYR A 56 -3.51 -6.50 5.69
CA TYR A 56 -2.67 -7.11 6.74
C TYR A 56 -3.37 -7.16 8.10
N TYR A 57 -4.13 -6.13 8.46
CA TYR A 57 -4.88 -6.06 9.70
C TYR A 57 -5.96 -7.16 9.77
N ARG A 58 -6.73 -7.36 8.70
CA ARG A 58 -7.70 -8.46 8.62
C ARG A 58 -7.02 -9.83 8.57
N ALA A 59 -5.90 -9.98 7.87
CA ALA A 59 -5.15 -11.22 7.84
C ALA A 59 -4.58 -11.61 9.22
N LEU A 60 -4.08 -10.63 9.98
CA LEU A 60 -3.48 -10.84 11.30
C LEU A 60 -4.54 -11.22 12.35
N PHE A 61 -5.59 -10.41 12.46
CA PHE A 61 -6.60 -10.59 13.51
C PHE A 61 -7.74 -11.52 13.12
N ARG A 62 -7.89 -11.84 11.83
CA ARG A 62 -8.93 -12.74 11.28
C ARG A 62 -10.35 -12.41 11.74
N HIS A 63 -10.62 -11.11 11.94
CA HIS A 63 -11.84 -10.61 12.57
C HIS A 63 -12.95 -10.27 11.56
N LEU A 64 -12.62 -10.17 10.27
CA LEU A 64 -13.53 -9.84 9.18
C LEU A 64 -13.07 -10.51 7.87
N PRO A 65 -13.95 -10.64 6.85
CA PRO A 65 -13.59 -11.22 5.55
C PRO A 65 -12.41 -10.52 4.88
N LEU A 66 -11.57 -11.30 4.19
CA LEU A 66 -10.51 -10.82 3.32
C LEU A 66 -10.95 -11.02 1.87
N ASP A 67 -11.61 -10.02 1.30
CA ASP A 67 -12.29 -10.08 0.00
C ASP A 67 -11.91 -8.90 -0.90
N ALA A 68 -12.43 -8.92 -2.14
CA ALA A 68 -12.18 -7.87 -3.13
C ALA A 68 -12.70 -6.50 -2.68
N LEU A 69 -13.83 -6.48 -1.96
CA LEU A 69 -14.43 -5.24 -1.48
C LEU A 69 -13.48 -4.47 -0.54
N LEU A 70 -12.74 -5.17 0.33
CA LEU A 70 -11.71 -4.55 1.15
C LEU A 70 -10.64 -3.86 0.31
N ALA A 71 -10.17 -4.54 -0.74
CA ALA A 71 -9.11 -4.02 -1.60
C ALA A 71 -9.59 -2.76 -2.32
N GLU A 72 -10.80 -2.78 -2.88
CA GLU A 72 -11.44 -1.65 -3.54
C GLU A 72 -11.58 -0.46 -2.58
N GLN A 73 -12.15 -0.67 -1.39
CA GLN A 73 -12.33 0.39 -0.40
C GLN A 73 -11.00 0.99 0.08
N SER A 74 -9.95 0.19 0.20
CA SER A 74 -8.62 0.66 0.60
C SER A 74 -8.02 1.57 -0.47
N VAL A 75 -8.12 1.17 -1.74
CA VAL A 75 -7.66 1.96 -2.89
C VAL A 75 -8.44 3.26 -3.00
N ASP A 76 -9.77 3.20 -2.98
CA ASP A 76 -10.64 4.38 -3.09
C ASP A 76 -10.36 5.39 -1.98
N SER A 77 -10.21 4.91 -0.74
CA SER A 77 -9.91 5.76 0.41
C SER A 77 -8.58 6.50 0.24
N VAL A 78 -7.55 5.82 -0.26
CA VAL A 78 -6.23 6.42 -0.49
C VAL A 78 -6.28 7.41 -1.66
N LEU A 79 -6.92 7.06 -2.79
CA LEU A 79 -7.01 7.93 -3.95
C LEU A 79 -7.70 9.26 -3.62
N LEU A 80 -8.72 9.24 -2.76
CA LEU A 80 -9.37 10.46 -2.28
C LEU A 80 -8.39 11.42 -1.59
N THR A 81 -7.43 10.89 -0.83
CA THR A 81 -6.41 11.72 -0.14
C THR A 81 -5.36 12.30 -1.09
N LEU A 82 -5.22 11.70 -2.28
CA LEU A 82 -4.24 12.06 -3.31
C LEU A 82 -4.82 12.99 -4.38
N THR A 83 -6.10 13.33 -4.31
CA THR A 83 -6.75 14.27 -5.24
C THR A 83 -5.93 15.56 -5.33
N PRO A 84 -5.64 16.08 -6.54
CA PRO A 84 -4.96 17.35 -6.71
C PRO A 84 -5.72 18.47 -5.99
N HIS A 85 -4.98 19.38 -5.36
CA HIS A 85 -5.58 20.62 -4.87
C HIS A 85 -5.98 21.47 -6.08
N GLU A 86 -7.24 21.90 -6.16
CA GLU A 86 -7.64 22.90 -7.14
C GLU A 86 -6.87 24.19 -6.82
N ASN A 87 -5.99 24.61 -7.74
CA ASN A 87 -5.24 25.86 -7.61
C ASN A 87 -6.25 27.03 -7.48
N SER A 88 -6.30 27.69 -6.31
CA SER A 88 -6.86 29.04 -6.18
C SER A 88 -5.93 30.08 -6.79
#